data_AF-A0A1W2FWU0-F1
#
_entry.id   AF-A0A1W2FWU0-F1
#
_cell.length_a   1.000
_cell.length_b   1.000
_cell.length_c   1.000
_cell.angle_alpha   90.00
_cell.angle_beta   90.00
_cell.angle_gamma   90.00
#
_symmetry.space_group_name_H-M   'P 1'
#
loop_
_entity.id
_entity.type
_entity.pdbx_description
1 polymer ?
#
loop_
_entity_poly.entity_id
_entity_poly.type
_entity_poly.pdbx_seq_one_letter_code
_entity_poly.pdbx_strand_id
1 'polypeptide(L)'
;MSTDSVPKWRRITTRVITALAFLFVLFALVAPNELSKLSPWSILQIPLEGLVGVVLVLVLPPKPRRIAAVVLGSLLGILLIWKLFDMGFYTTLARPFDPVFDWSFLGPGFDFLADAIGQGGAVAAAVGVSILAVALVVLTALSAMRLSRVVAGRPTASTRALALLGIVWVGAAAFGQPFASYSAVALAYDHGRQVGASLQDSNAYNAEASVDAFRDVPGTQLLTGLRGKDVIIAFVESYGQVAIQDPVIAPAVDAVLDAGTSKLRAAGFESKSAFITSSTSGGGSWLAHSTLQSGVLINNQKRYDTFVASDRFTLSQAFKRAGWKTVGVVPQHMKPWPEGKVYGFDSYYDSHTSGYKGKNFFYAQMPDQYTLSAFQRNERAKQDRKPVMAEIDLVSSHTPFVPLPKMIDWNAVGDGSIFTEQAEKGTKPEDVWNDAAKTLAAYGESIQYSLNSLISYVQTYGDNNLVLVFLGDHQPQPAIAGDRATKNVPVSIVAKDPAVLERTASWGWHDGLNPGQEAPVWPMQDFRDRFLTTFGPHPPTR
;
A
#
# COMPACT_ATOMS: atom_id res chain seq x y z
N MET A 1 20.18 41.23 -55.04
CA MET A 1 19.15 40.48 -55.79
C MET A 1 18.87 39.20 -55.00
N SER A 2 17.63 39.07 -54.50
CA SER A 2 16.96 37.86 -53.97
C SER A 2 17.80 36.87 -53.14
N THR A 3 17.93 37.08 -51.82
CA THR A 3 17.14 36.36 -50.79
C THR A 3 17.17 34.84 -50.93
N ASP A 4 18.05 34.19 -50.17
CA ASP A 4 17.94 32.79 -49.77
C ASP A 4 16.57 32.57 -49.11
N SER A 5 15.59 32.16 -49.92
CA SER A 5 14.28 31.81 -49.42
C SER A 5 14.44 30.55 -48.58
N VAL A 6 14.44 30.72 -47.24
CA VAL A 6 14.42 29.60 -46.29
C VAL A 6 13.39 28.57 -46.78
N PRO A 7 13.81 27.32 -47.08
CA PRO A 7 12.95 26.31 -47.69
C PRO A 7 11.62 26.16 -46.95
N LYS A 8 10.51 26.02 -47.70
CA LYS A 8 9.15 25.91 -47.12
C LYS A 8 9.06 24.84 -46.03
N TRP A 9 9.76 23.71 -46.18
CA TRP A 9 9.81 22.63 -45.19
C TRP A 9 10.40 23.09 -43.84
N ARG A 10 11.49 23.88 -43.83
CA ARG A 10 12.10 24.41 -42.59
C ARG A 10 11.14 25.32 -41.82
N ARG A 11 10.31 26.10 -42.52
CA ARG A 11 9.27 26.95 -41.88
C ARG A 11 8.14 26.13 -41.27
N ILE A 12 7.68 25.08 -41.97
CA ILE A 12 6.64 24.17 -41.48
C ILE A 12 7.16 23.42 -40.25
N THR A 13 8.34 22.81 -40.32
CA THR A 13 8.98 22.12 -39.20
C THR A 13 9.14 23.03 -37.99
N THR A 14 9.56 24.29 -38.19
CA THR A 14 9.71 25.25 -37.09
C THR A 14 8.37 25.56 -36.40
N ARG A 15 7.29 25.71 -37.17
CA ARG A 15 5.94 25.96 -36.62
C ARG A 15 5.41 24.74 -35.87
N VAL A 16 5.58 23.54 -36.44
CA VAL A 16 5.15 22.27 -35.81
C VAL A 16 5.87 22.07 -34.48
N ILE A 17 7.20 22.20 -34.44
CA ILE A 17 7.94 22.02 -33.18
C ILE A 17 7.56 23.07 -32.14
N THR A 18 7.27 24.31 -32.55
CA THR A 18 6.78 25.34 -31.61
C THR A 18 5.40 25.00 -31.05
N ALA A 19 4.50 24.47 -31.88
CA ALA A 19 3.20 24.00 -31.43
C ALA A 19 3.34 22.81 -30.47
N LEU A 20 4.20 21.83 -30.77
CA LEU A 20 4.48 20.71 -29.88
C LEU A 20 5.10 21.18 -28.55
N ALA A 21 6.04 22.12 -28.58
CA ALA A 21 6.61 22.70 -27.36
C ALA A 21 5.55 23.42 -26.51
N PHE A 22 4.62 24.14 -27.15
CA PHE A 22 3.50 24.77 -26.48
C PHE A 22 2.58 23.73 -25.82
N LEU A 23 2.16 22.72 -26.58
CA LEU A 23 1.29 21.65 -26.08
C LEU A 23 1.94 20.87 -24.94
N PHE A 24 3.25 20.62 -25.02
CA PHE A 24 3.98 19.91 -23.97
C PHE A 24 4.08 20.72 -22.67
N VAL A 25 4.38 22.03 -22.75
CA VAL A 25 4.39 22.92 -21.59
C VAL A 25 2.98 23.09 -21.01
N LEU A 26 1.97 23.23 -21.86
CA LEU A 26 0.57 23.30 -21.43
C LEU A 26 0.15 22.03 -20.70
N PHE A 27 0.48 20.85 -21.24
CA PHE A 27 0.24 19.57 -20.60
C PHE A 27 0.94 19.50 -19.23
N ALA A 28 2.23 19.86 -19.15
CA ALA A 28 2.96 19.81 -17.89
C ALA A 28 2.34 20.72 -16.81
N LEU A 29 1.85 21.90 -17.21
CA LEU A 29 1.17 22.84 -16.31
C LEU A 29 -0.16 22.27 -15.82
N VAL A 30 -0.99 21.78 -16.74
CA VAL A 30 -2.40 21.53 -16.48
C VAL A 30 -2.73 20.09 -16.11
N ALA A 31 -1.87 19.13 -16.49
CA ALA A 31 -2.10 17.72 -16.18
C ALA A 31 -2.38 17.53 -14.68
N PRO A 32 -3.42 16.78 -14.30
CA PRO A 32 -3.68 16.41 -12.91
C PRO A 32 -2.54 15.53 -12.40
N ASN A 33 -2.50 15.29 -11.09
CA ASN A 33 -1.60 14.34 -10.44
C ASN A 33 -2.25 12.97 -10.15
N GLU A 34 -3.51 12.76 -10.57
CA GLU A 34 -4.23 11.50 -10.47
C GLU A 34 -4.70 11.06 -11.87
N LEU A 35 -4.54 9.77 -12.19
CA LEU A 35 -4.95 9.24 -13.49
C LEU A 35 -6.47 9.33 -13.71
N SER A 36 -7.29 9.09 -12.68
CA SER A 36 -8.75 9.14 -12.79
C SER A 36 -9.30 10.55 -13.07
N LYS A 37 -8.49 11.59 -12.87
CA LYS A 37 -8.81 12.99 -13.18
C LYS A 37 -8.34 13.42 -14.57
N LEU A 38 -7.63 12.56 -15.32
CA LEU A 38 -7.17 12.89 -16.67
C LEU A 38 -8.36 13.00 -17.62
N SER A 39 -8.55 14.20 -18.20
CA SER A 39 -9.60 14.46 -19.18
C SER A 39 -9.01 15.13 -20.42
N PRO A 40 -9.49 14.79 -21.64
CA PRO A 40 -9.14 15.55 -22.84
C PRO A 40 -9.45 17.04 -22.71
N TRP A 41 -10.47 17.39 -21.92
CA TRP A 41 -10.89 18.77 -21.67
C TRP A 41 -9.93 19.55 -20.77
N SER A 42 -9.03 18.87 -20.04
CA SER A 42 -8.02 19.55 -19.23
C SER A 42 -7.15 20.47 -20.08
N ILE A 43 -6.88 20.16 -21.35
CA ILE A 43 -6.07 21.01 -22.25
C ILE A 43 -6.73 22.38 -22.52
N LEU A 44 -8.04 22.52 -22.31
CA LEU A 44 -8.75 23.81 -22.46
C LEU A 44 -8.57 24.75 -21.26
N GLN A 45 -8.02 24.27 -20.15
CA GLN A 45 -7.78 25.14 -19.00
C GLN A 45 -6.64 26.11 -19.28
N ILE A 46 -6.79 27.32 -18.77
CA ILE A 46 -5.78 28.37 -18.84
C ILE A 46 -4.99 28.32 -17.52
N PRO A 47 -3.71 27.89 -17.55
CA PRO A 47 -2.88 27.87 -16.34
C PRO A 47 -2.41 29.29 -16.00
N LEU A 48 -2.72 29.74 -14.79
CA LEU A 48 -2.27 31.04 -14.27
C LEU A 48 -0.75 31.16 -14.32
N GLU A 49 -0.05 30.06 -14.02
CA GLU A 49 1.41 29.95 -14.05
C GLU A 49 1.98 30.22 -15.44
N GLY A 50 1.27 29.78 -16.49
CA GLY A 50 1.61 30.07 -17.87
C GLY A 50 1.50 31.57 -18.18
N LEU A 51 0.45 32.23 -17.67
CA LEU A 51 0.25 33.68 -17.84
C LEU A 51 1.35 34.48 -17.11
N VAL A 52 1.67 34.11 -15.87
CA VAL A 52 2.77 34.73 -15.10
C VAL A 52 4.12 34.51 -15.79
N GLY A 53 4.37 33.30 -16.32
CA GLY A 53 5.56 33.01 -17.10
C GLY A 53 5.71 33.92 -18.33
N VAL A 54 4.61 34.18 -19.05
CA VAL A 54 4.59 35.11 -20.19
C VAL A 54 4.88 36.54 -19.76
N VAL A 55 4.33 37.00 -18.63
CA VAL A 55 4.63 38.33 -18.05
C VAL A 55 6.13 38.46 -17.77
N LEU A 56 6.72 37.49 -17.08
CA LEU A 56 8.16 37.49 -16.75
C LEU A 56 9.02 37.55 -18.02
N VAL A 57 8.64 36.82 -19.07
CA VAL A 57 9.36 36.84 -20.35
C VAL A 57 9.31 38.22 -21.03
N LEU A 58 8.17 38.90 -20.95
CA LEU A 58 7.97 40.23 -21.56
C LEU A 58 8.72 41.35 -20.81
N VAL A 59 8.82 41.24 -19.48
CA VAL A 59 9.46 42.27 -18.63
C VAL A 59 10.97 42.11 -18.55
N LEU A 60 11.50 40.88 -18.57
CA LEU A 60 12.92 40.62 -18.33
C LEU A 60 13.82 40.92 -19.56
N PRO A 61 15.04 41.47 -19.34
CA PRO A 61 16.03 41.64 -20.39
C PRO A 61 16.59 40.28 -20.87
N PRO A 62 17.27 40.22 -22.05
CA PRO A 62 17.55 38.96 -22.75
C PRO A 62 18.31 37.89 -21.93
N LYS A 63 19.30 38.30 -21.12
CA LYS A 63 20.11 37.38 -20.30
C LYS A 63 19.28 36.79 -19.14
N PRO A 64 18.67 37.59 -18.23
CA PRO A 64 17.78 37.08 -17.19
C PRO A 64 16.59 36.29 -17.72
N ARG A 65 16.01 36.70 -18.86
CA ARG A 65 14.90 35.99 -19.50
C ARG A 65 15.26 34.55 -19.88
N ARG A 66 16.46 34.35 -20.43
CA ARG A 66 16.94 33.01 -20.79
C ARG A 66 17.13 32.15 -19.55
N ILE A 67 17.73 32.72 -18.49
CA ILE A 67 17.93 32.03 -17.22
C ILE A 67 16.58 31.65 -16.61
N ALA A 68 15.64 32.60 -16.51
CA ALA A 68 14.30 32.37 -16.00
C ALA A 68 13.56 31.28 -16.79
N ALA A 69 13.63 31.30 -18.13
CA ALA A 69 13.00 30.28 -18.96
C ALA A 69 13.58 28.88 -18.74
N VAL A 70 14.90 28.76 -18.55
CA VAL A 70 15.54 27.47 -18.23
C VAL A 70 15.13 27.01 -16.83
N VAL A 71 15.24 27.88 -15.82
CA VAL A 71 14.91 27.53 -14.42
C VAL A 71 13.44 27.14 -14.28
N LEU A 72 12.51 27.98 -14.74
CA LEU A 72 11.08 27.70 -14.66
C LEU A 72 10.69 26.46 -15.48
N GLY A 73 11.30 26.27 -16.66
CA GLY A 73 11.09 25.08 -17.47
C GLY A 73 11.60 23.81 -16.79
N SER A 74 12.78 23.84 -16.18
CA SER A 74 13.32 22.69 -15.42
C SER A 74 12.49 22.39 -14.17
N LEU A 75 12.06 23.40 -13.42
CA LEU A 75 11.16 23.23 -12.27
C LEU A 75 9.83 22.61 -12.70
N LEU A 76 9.27 23.04 -13.83
CA LEU A 76 8.08 22.43 -14.41
C LEU A 76 8.31 20.96 -14.81
N GLY A 77 9.48 20.63 -15.36
CA GLY A 77 9.87 19.26 -15.64
C GLY A 77 9.97 18.39 -14.38
N ILE A 78 10.52 18.92 -13.30
CA ILE A 78 10.56 18.24 -11.99
C ILE A 78 9.15 18.05 -11.43
N LEU A 79 8.29 19.07 -11.49
CA LEU A 79 6.89 18.97 -11.08
C LEU A 79 6.13 17.93 -11.91
N LEU A 80 6.41 17.84 -13.21
CA LEU A 80 5.82 16.81 -14.07
C LEU A 80 6.25 15.40 -13.64
N ILE A 81 7.52 15.20 -13.31
CA ILE A 81 8.00 13.93 -12.75
C ILE A 81 7.28 13.62 -11.44
N TRP A 82 7.12 14.61 -10.57
CA TRP A 82 6.39 14.43 -9.31
C TRP A 82 4.92 14.05 -9.56
N LYS A 83 4.22 14.71 -10.49
CA LYS A 83 2.86 14.32 -10.89
C LYS A 83 2.79 12.86 -11.37
N LEU A 84 3.80 12.38 -12.10
CA LEU A 84 3.85 10.99 -12.56
C LEU A 84 4.06 10.02 -11.39
N PHE A 85 4.87 10.38 -10.39
CA PHE A 85 5.00 9.62 -9.15
C PHE A 85 3.69 9.61 -8.36
N ASP A 86 3.03 10.75 -8.18
CA ASP A 86 1.71 10.84 -7.55
C ASP A 86 0.70 9.95 -8.25
N MET A 87 0.65 10.00 -9.59
CA MET A 87 -0.24 9.13 -10.37
C MET A 87 -0.02 7.65 -10.04
N GLY A 88 1.23 7.21 -9.95
CA GLY A 88 1.56 5.83 -9.56
C GLY A 88 1.20 5.52 -8.11
N PHE A 89 1.46 6.44 -7.18
CA PHE A 89 1.19 6.24 -5.76
C PHE A 89 -0.31 6.28 -5.45
N TYR A 90 -1.10 7.11 -6.14
CA TYR A 90 -2.55 7.11 -6.02
C TYR A 90 -3.17 5.83 -6.58
N THR A 91 -2.65 5.28 -7.68
CA THR A 91 -3.22 4.05 -8.26
C THR A 91 -2.83 2.79 -7.49
N THR A 92 -1.71 2.81 -6.76
CA THR A 92 -1.17 1.63 -6.07
C THR A 92 -1.32 1.69 -4.55
N LEU A 93 -1.13 2.86 -3.93
CA LEU A 93 -1.04 3.03 -2.46
C LEU A 93 -2.09 3.99 -1.88
N ALA A 94 -3.02 4.49 -2.70
CA ALA A 94 -4.12 5.37 -2.28
C ALA A 94 -3.68 6.69 -1.62
N ARG A 95 -2.49 7.20 -1.94
CA ARG A 95 -1.91 8.42 -1.35
C ARG A 95 -0.94 9.10 -2.32
N PRO A 96 -0.59 10.38 -2.14
CA PRO A 96 0.46 11.03 -2.94
C PRO A 96 1.86 10.50 -2.59
N PHE A 97 2.81 10.73 -3.50
CA PHE A 97 4.22 10.40 -3.29
C PHE A 97 4.88 11.39 -2.33
N ASP A 98 5.51 10.87 -1.29
CA ASP A 98 6.33 11.62 -0.35
C ASP A 98 7.83 11.40 -0.64
N PRO A 99 8.54 12.39 -1.23
CA PRO A 99 9.95 12.23 -1.57
C PRO A 99 10.86 12.04 -0.34
N VAL A 100 10.39 12.36 0.87
CA VAL A 100 11.17 12.19 2.11
C VAL A 100 11.18 10.73 2.56
N PHE A 101 10.07 10.02 2.37
CA PHE A 101 9.88 8.67 2.92
C PHE A 101 9.88 7.58 1.85
N ASP A 102 9.39 7.88 0.65
CA ASP A 102 8.97 6.84 -0.30
C ASP A 102 10.07 6.38 -1.25
N TRP A 103 11.27 6.96 -1.16
CA TRP A 103 12.44 6.44 -1.86
C TRP A 103 12.76 4.99 -1.46
N SER A 104 12.31 4.54 -0.27
CA SER A 104 12.45 3.16 0.18
C SER A 104 11.68 2.16 -0.69
N PHE A 105 10.60 2.57 -1.35
CA PHE A 105 9.79 1.70 -2.23
C PHE A 105 10.49 1.39 -3.56
N LEU A 106 11.53 2.13 -3.95
CA LEU A 106 12.24 1.90 -5.22
C LEU A 106 12.95 0.54 -5.27
N GLY A 107 13.50 0.09 -4.12
CA GLY A 107 14.17 -1.21 -4.01
C GLY A 107 13.21 -2.39 -4.19
N PRO A 108 12.14 -2.50 -3.36
CA PRO A 108 11.10 -3.49 -3.54
C PRO A 108 10.44 -3.44 -4.92
N GLY A 109 10.21 -2.25 -5.48
CA GLY A 109 9.68 -2.10 -6.84
C GLY A 109 10.62 -2.65 -7.92
N PHE A 110 11.94 -2.49 -7.74
CA PHE A 110 12.93 -3.11 -8.62
C PHE A 110 12.97 -4.63 -8.47
N ASP A 111 12.95 -5.15 -7.25
CA ASP A 111 12.94 -6.60 -6.98
C ASP A 111 11.70 -7.25 -7.64
N PHE A 112 10.52 -6.63 -7.50
CA PHE A 112 9.29 -7.08 -8.18
C PHE A 112 9.45 -7.12 -9.71
N LEU A 113 10.04 -6.08 -10.32
CA LEU A 113 10.31 -6.08 -11.76
C LEU A 113 11.34 -7.15 -12.16
N ALA A 114 12.36 -7.36 -11.34
CA ALA A 114 13.38 -8.37 -11.59
C ALA A 114 12.79 -9.79 -11.55
N ASP A 115 11.84 -10.05 -10.67
CA ASP A 115 11.12 -11.33 -10.59
C ASP A 115 10.18 -11.53 -11.78
N ALA A 116 9.56 -10.44 -12.28
CA ALA A 116 8.61 -10.50 -13.40
C ALA A 116 9.28 -10.65 -14.78
N ILE A 117 10.34 -9.87 -15.05
CA ILE A 117 10.96 -9.78 -16.40
C ILE A 117 12.47 -10.10 -16.40
N GLY A 118 13.01 -10.59 -15.29
CA GLY A 118 14.42 -10.90 -15.13
C GLY A 118 15.29 -9.68 -14.83
N GLN A 119 16.46 -9.92 -14.24
CA GLN A 119 17.35 -8.84 -13.76
C GLN A 119 17.88 -7.93 -14.89
N GLY A 120 18.17 -8.50 -16.06
CA GLY A 120 18.57 -7.70 -17.23
C GLY A 120 17.46 -6.77 -17.72
N GLY A 121 16.21 -7.25 -17.72
CA GLY A 121 15.03 -6.46 -18.05
C GLY A 121 14.78 -5.34 -17.04
N ALA A 122 14.87 -5.65 -15.75
CA ALA A 122 14.72 -4.66 -14.67
C ALA A 122 15.78 -3.55 -14.73
N VAL A 123 17.06 -3.89 -14.98
CA VAL A 123 18.12 -2.89 -15.17
C VAL A 123 17.84 -2.01 -16.39
N ALA A 124 17.47 -2.60 -17.53
CA ALA A 124 17.14 -1.84 -18.73
C ALA A 124 15.95 -0.89 -18.50
N ALA A 125 14.92 -1.34 -17.79
CA ALA A 125 13.77 -0.52 -17.40
C ALA A 125 14.19 0.65 -16.49
N ALA A 126 14.99 0.38 -15.45
CA ALA A 126 15.48 1.41 -14.54
C ALA A 126 16.32 2.48 -15.25
N VAL A 127 17.21 2.07 -16.17
CA VAL A 127 17.99 2.99 -17.01
C VAL A 127 17.06 3.78 -17.94
N GLY A 128 16.09 3.12 -18.57
CA GLY A 128 15.10 3.76 -19.43
C GLY A 128 14.29 4.85 -18.71
N VAL A 129 13.80 4.55 -17.50
CA VAL A 129 13.07 5.50 -16.64
C VAL A 129 13.96 6.68 -16.25
N SER A 130 15.22 6.42 -15.91
CA SER A 130 16.19 7.47 -15.57
C SER A 130 16.47 8.41 -16.74
N ILE A 131 16.66 7.86 -17.93
CA ILE A 131 16.85 8.63 -19.18
C ILE A 131 15.59 9.45 -19.48
N LEU A 132 14.40 8.86 -19.32
CA LEU A 132 13.12 9.54 -19.53
C LEU A 132 12.95 10.71 -18.56
N ALA A 133 13.26 10.52 -17.28
CA ALA A 133 13.20 11.58 -16.27
C ALA A 133 14.12 12.76 -16.65
N VAL A 134 15.38 12.49 -17.01
CA VAL A 134 16.30 13.54 -17.48
C VAL A 134 15.78 14.21 -18.75
N ALA A 135 15.26 13.43 -19.70
CA ALA A 135 14.69 13.95 -20.94
C ALA A 135 13.50 14.87 -20.67
N LEU A 136 12.59 14.53 -19.74
CA LEU A 136 11.47 15.38 -19.37
C LEU A 136 11.93 16.76 -18.86
N VAL A 137 12.92 16.80 -17.97
CA VAL A 137 13.47 18.07 -17.43
C VAL A 137 14.16 18.89 -18.53
N VAL A 138 14.95 18.24 -19.40
CA VAL A 138 15.64 18.92 -20.49
C VAL A 138 14.65 19.43 -21.53
N LEU A 139 13.69 18.62 -21.97
CA LEU A 139 12.71 18.97 -23.00
C LEU A 139 11.77 20.09 -22.53
N THR A 140 11.36 20.10 -21.26
CA THR A 140 10.55 21.20 -20.71
C THR A 140 11.34 22.50 -20.67
N ALA A 141 12.61 22.48 -20.25
CA ALA A 141 13.50 23.65 -20.30
C ALA A 141 13.74 24.17 -21.73
N LEU A 142 14.01 23.26 -22.68
CA LEU A 142 14.18 23.62 -24.10
C LEU A 142 12.89 24.20 -24.71
N SER A 143 11.74 23.64 -24.34
CA SER A 143 10.41 24.11 -24.77
C SER A 143 10.11 25.50 -24.22
N ALA A 144 10.34 25.72 -22.92
CA ALA A 144 10.19 27.03 -22.29
C ALA A 144 11.10 28.09 -22.94
N MET A 145 12.37 27.75 -23.21
CA MET A 145 13.29 28.63 -23.94
C MET A 145 12.82 28.94 -25.37
N ARG A 146 12.23 27.97 -26.07
CA ARG A 146 11.71 28.17 -27.43
C ARG A 146 10.51 29.12 -27.41
N LEU A 147 9.57 28.89 -26.49
CA LEU A 147 8.38 29.73 -26.33
C LEU A 147 8.75 31.14 -25.91
N SER A 148 9.75 31.30 -25.03
CA SER A 148 10.21 32.63 -24.58
C SER A 148 10.76 33.47 -25.74
N ARG A 149 11.45 32.85 -26.71
CA ARG A 149 11.91 33.53 -27.94
C ARG A 149 10.74 33.95 -28.83
N VAL A 150 9.69 33.15 -28.93
CA VAL A 150 8.50 33.48 -29.74
C VAL A 150 7.74 34.65 -29.14
N VAL A 151 7.52 34.64 -27.82
CA VAL A 151 6.89 35.73 -27.08
C VAL A 151 7.70 37.02 -27.22
N ALA A 152 9.01 36.94 -27.00
CA ALA A 152 9.91 38.09 -27.14
C ALA A 152 9.98 38.64 -28.57
N GLY A 153 9.83 37.80 -29.60
CA GLY A 153 9.84 38.21 -30.99
C GLY A 153 8.55 38.86 -31.47
N ARG A 154 7.47 38.82 -30.67
CA ARG A 154 6.14 39.35 -31.01
C ARG A 154 5.46 40.05 -29.82
N PRO A 155 6.11 41.04 -29.19
CA PRO A 155 5.67 41.59 -27.91
C PRO A 155 4.23 42.16 -27.95
N THR A 156 3.85 42.86 -29.01
CA THR A 156 2.50 43.44 -29.14
C THR A 156 1.41 42.36 -29.25
N ALA A 157 1.65 41.29 -30.02
CA ALA A 157 0.69 40.20 -30.17
C ALA A 157 0.60 39.37 -28.88
N SER A 158 1.74 39.10 -28.23
CA SER A 158 1.79 38.38 -26.96
C SER A 158 1.11 39.14 -25.82
N THR A 159 1.27 40.46 -25.76
CA THR A 159 0.60 41.31 -24.74
C THR A 159 -0.91 41.29 -24.93
N ARG A 160 -1.41 41.37 -26.17
CA ARG A 160 -2.85 41.27 -26.48
C ARG A 160 -3.41 39.89 -26.12
N ALA A 161 -2.70 38.83 -26.49
CA ALA A 161 -3.11 37.46 -26.15
C ALA A 161 -3.13 37.24 -24.63
N LEU A 162 -2.12 37.74 -23.90
CA LEU A 162 -2.05 37.70 -22.45
C LEU A 162 -3.23 38.44 -21.81
N ALA A 163 -3.55 39.65 -22.28
CA ALA A 163 -4.68 40.42 -21.75
C ALA A 163 -6.02 39.70 -21.96
N LEU A 164 -6.26 39.15 -23.16
CA LEU A 164 -7.47 38.38 -23.47
C LEU A 164 -7.58 37.12 -22.61
N LEU A 165 -6.51 36.32 -22.54
CA LEU A 165 -6.49 35.10 -21.72
C LEU A 165 -6.61 35.42 -20.23
N GLY A 166 -6.03 36.52 -19.76
CA GLY A 166 -6.17 36.99 -18.39
C GLY A 166 -7.62 37.39 -18.06
N ILE A 167 -8.31 38.10 -18.94
CA ILE A 167 -9.73 38.44 -18.77
C ILE A 167 -10.59 37.18 -18.73
N VAL A 168 -10.37 36.25 -19.67
CA VAL A 168 -11.08 34.96 -19.72
C VAL A 168 -10.82 34.16 -18.44
N TRP A 169 -9.59 34.14 -17.95
CA TRP A 169 -9.22 33.47 -16.72
C TRP A 169 -9.92 34.09 -15.49
N VAL A 170 -9.90 35.41 -15.35
CA VAL A 170 -10.56 36.12 -14.24
C VAL A 170 -12.07 35.90 -14.27
N GLY A 171 -12.68 35.97 -15.46
CA GLY A 171 -14.10 35.64 -15.63
C GLY A 171 -14.40 34.19 -15.23
N ALA A 172 -13.65 33.22 -15.75
CA ALA A 172 -13.82 31.82 -15.40
C ALA A 172 -13.66 31.56 -13.89
N ALA A 173 -12.66 32.17 -13.25
CA ALA A 173 -12.43 32.07 -11.81
C ALA A 173 -13.57 32.69 -10.99
N ALA A 174 -14.05 33.88 -11.37
CA ALA A 174 -15.13 34.59 -10.66
C ALA A 174 -16.47 33.84 -10.71
N PHE A 175 -16.72 33.07 -11.77
CA PHE A 175 -17.94 32.27 -11.96
C PHE A 175 -17.75 30.78 -11.63
N GLY A 176 -16.65 30.41 -10.97
CA GLY A 176 -16.39 29.04 -10.52
C GLY A 176 -16.28 28.00 -11.65
N GLN A 177 -15.94 28.44 -12.87
CA GLN A 177 -15.86 27.58 -14.05
C GLN A 177 -14.52 26.82 -14.10
N PRO A 178 -14.51 25.56 -14.56
CA PRO A 178 -13.33 24.67 -14.51
C PRO A 178 -12.22 25.04 -15.50
N PHE A 179 -12.29 26.21 -16.15
CA PHE A 179 -11.32 26.68 -17.15
C PHE A 179 -10.14 27.47 -16.55
N ALA A 180 -10.25 27.94 -15.30
CA ALA A 180 -9.15 28.59 -14.59
C ALA A 180 -8.34 27.56 -13.80
N SER A 181 -7.08 27.34 -14.18
CA SER A 181 -6.20 26.39 -13.49
C SER A 181 -5.06 27.10 -12.75
N TYR A 182 -4.74 26.60 -11.56
CA TYR A 182 -3.57 26.94 -10.74
C TYR A 182 -2.92 25.66 -10.18
N SER A 183 -3.07 24.55 -10.90
CA SER A 183 -2.77 23.20 -10.41
C SER A 183 -1.28 22.94 -10.18
N ALA A 184 -0.39 23.59 -10.92
CA ALA A 184 1.05 23.43 -10.73
C ALA A 184 1.53 24.15 -9.45
N VAL A 185 0.99 25.34 -9.16
CA VAL A 185 1.29 26.07 -7.91
C VAL A 185 0.62 25.43 -6.71
N ALA A 186 -0.64 24.98 -6.82
CA ALA A 186 -1.32 24.25 -5.76
C ALA A 186 -0.53 23.00 -5.36
N LEU A 187 -0.13 22.19 -6.36
CA LEU A 187 0.67 20.99 -6.13
C LEU A 187 2.03 21.32 -5.47
N ALA A 188 2.75 22.32 -5.99
CA ALA A 188 4.04 22.72 -5.40
C ALA A 188 3.90 23.21 -3.95
N TYR A 189 2.80 23.90 -3.62
CA TYR A 189 2.49 24.36 -2.27
C TYR A 189 2.11 23.19 -1.35
N ASP A 190 1.22 22.30 -1.79
CA ASP A 190 0.76 21.13 -1.04
C ASP A 190 1.93 20.21 -0.74
N HIS A 191 2.80 19.97 -1.72
CA HIS A 191 4.03 19.20 -1.53
C HIS A 191 5.05 19.89 -0.63
N GLY A 192 5.22 21.20 -0.75
CA GLY A 192 6.07 21.97 0.17
C GLY A 192 5.60 21.85 1.62
N ARG A 193 4.28 21.89 1.85
CA ARG A 193 3.67 21.66 3.16
C ARG A 193 3.81 20.23 3.63
N GLN A 194 3.60 19.25 2.74
CA GLN A 194 3.77 17.83 3.03
C GLN A 194 5.19 17.55 3.48
N VAL A 195 6.20 17.99 2.75
CA VAL A 195 7.61 17.84 3.16
C VAL A 195 7.86 18.48 4.52
N GLY A 196 7.34 19.69 4.76
CA GLY A 196 7.45 20.34 6.07
C GLY A 196 6.80 19.54 7.20
N ALA A 197 5.61 19.00 6.98
CA ALA A 197 4.89 18.15 7.94
C ALA A 197 5.63 16.82 8.17
N SER A 198 6.12 16.18 7.11
CA SER A 198 6.92 14.95 7.15
C SER A 198 8.22 15.15 7.94
N LEU A 199 8.87 16.30 7.81
CA LEU A 199 10.04 16.64 8.64
C LEU A 199 9.69 16.85 10.12
N GLN A 200 8.50 17.38 10.43
CA GLN A 200 8.04 17.59 11.81
C GLN A 200 7.49 16.31 12.47
N ASP A 201 6.99 15.36 11.67
CA ASP A 201 6.41 14.09 12.11
C ASP A 201 7.34 13.29 13.03
N SER A 202 8.65 13.36 12.77
CA SER A 202 9.67 12.65 13.56
C SER A 202 9.66 13.05 15.05
N ASN A 203 9.42 14.32 15.38
CA ASN A 203 9.39 14.76 16.77
C ASN A 203 8.10 14.33 17.48
N ALA A 204 6.97 14.38 16.78
CA ALA A 204 5.68 13.96 17.32
C ALA A 204 5.65 12.44 17.57
N TYR A 205 6.16 11.65 16.62
CA TYR A 205 6.25 10.19 16.77
C TYR A 205 7.14 9.78 17.94
N ASN A 206 8.31 10.41 18.11
CA ASN A 206 9.20 10.09 19.24
C ASN A 206 8.52 10.32 20.60
N ALA A 207 7.72 11.38 20.73
CA ALA A 207 6.95 11.63 21.95
C ALA A 207 5.87 10.55 22.17
N GLU A 208 5.12 10.19 21.14
CA GLU A 208 4.08 9.14 21.18
C GLU A 208 4.69 7.76 21.51
N ALA A 209 5.77 7.38 20.83
CA ALA A 209 6.42 6.08 20.99
C ALA A 209 7.10 5.91 22.37
N SER A 210 7.52 7.02 23.00
CA SER A 210 8.19 6.99 24.31
C SER A 210 7.29 6.57 25.46
N VAL A 211 5.97 6.74 25.33
CA VAL A 211 4.99 6.41 26.37
C VAL A 211 4.34 5.07 26.05
N ASP A 212 4.51 4.10 26.94
CA ASP A 212 3.87 2.77 26.81
C ASP A 212 3.26 2.34 28.15
N ALA A 213 1.94 2.19 28.18
CA ALA A 213 1.19 1.82 29.38
C ALA A 213 1.51 0.40 29.89
N PHE A 214 2.04 -0.48 29.04
CA PHE A 214 2.31 -1.88 29.35
C PHE A 214 3.81 -2.19 29.56
N ARG A 215 4.70 -1.25 29.21
CA ARG A 215 6.15 -1.44 29.25
C ARG A 215 6.68 -1.96 30.59
N ASP A 216 6.14 -1.49 31.70
CA ASP A 216 6.58 -1.87 33.05
C ASP A 216 5.65 -2.89 33.73
N VAL A 217 4.62 -3.38 33.04
CA VAL A 217 3.71 -4.39 33.59
C VAL A 217 4.45 -5.73 33.77
N PRO A 218 4.41 -6.35 34.97
CA PRO A 218 5.04 -7.64 35.20
C PRO A 218 4.46 -8.73 34.29
N GLY A 219 5.31 -9.65 33.82
CA GLY A 219 4.87 -10.79 32.98
C GLY A 219 3.79 -11.65 33.62
N THR A 220 3.76 -11.74 34.96
CA THR A 220 2.72 -12.46 35.73
C THR A 220 1.35 -11.78 35.71
N GLN A 221 1.25 -10.55 35.21
CA GLN A 221 0.00 -9.80 35.05
C GLN A 221 -0.42 -9.67 33.58
N LEU A 222 0.50 -9.88 32.63
CA LEU A 222 0.18 -9.85 31.21
C LEU A 222 -0.56 -11.13 30.79
N LEU A 223 -1.58 -10.98 29.93
CA LEU A 223 -2.21 -12.07 29.17
C LEU A 223 -2.74 -13.23 30.05
N THR A 224 -3.09 -12.94 31.31
CA THR A 224 -3.57 -13.94 32.27
C THR A 224 -4.81 -14.71 31.78
N GLY A 225 -5.68 -14.05 31.01
CA GLY A 225 -6.87 -14.66 30.40
C GLY A 225 -6.59 -15.64 29.27
N LEU A 226 -5.34 -15.71 28.79
CA LEU A 226 -4.92 -16.59 27.69
C LEU A 226 -3.94 -17.68 28.14
N ARG A 227 -3.59 -17.76 29.43
CA ARG A 227 -2.59 -18.73 29.92
C ARG A 227 -2.89 -20.16 29.47
N GLY A 228 -1.84 -20.82 28.96
CA GLY A 228 -1.93 -22.19 28.45
C GLY A 228 -2.47 -22.29 27.03
N LYS A 229 -2.86 -21.18 26.40
CA LYS A 229 -3.42 -21.14 25.04
C LYS A 229 -2.35 -20.80 24.01
N ASP A 230 -2.44 -21.44 22.85
CA ASP A 230 -1.76 -20.94 21.65
C ASP A 230 -2.54 -19.77 21.08
N VAL A 231 -1.83 -18.70 20.73
CA VAL A 231 -2.44 -17.51 20.13
C VAL A 231 -1.79 -17.27 18.77
N ILE A 232 -2.57 -17.38 17.71
CA ILE A 232 -2.12 -17.06 16.36
C ILE A 232 -2.71 -15.72 15.98
N ILE A 233 -1.87 -14.80 15.51
CA ILE A 233 -2.25 -13.54 14.87
C ILE A 233 -1.87 -13.69 13.39
N ALA A 234 -2.86 -13.92 12.54
CA ALA A 234 -2.62 -14.14 11.12
C ALA A 234 -3.06 -12.91 10.31
N PHE A 235 -2.11 -12.30 9.59
CA PHE A 235 -2.42 -11.29 8.58
C PHE A 235 -2.78 -12.00 7.28
N VAL A 236 -3.94 -11.64 6.72
CA VAL A 236 -4.37 -12.05 5.38
C VAL A 236 -4.04 -10.90 4.44
N GLU A 237 -3.00 -11.09 3.62
CA GLU A 237 -2.52 -10.08 2.67
C GLU A 237 -3.64 -9.47 1.83
N SER A 238 -3.72 -8.14 1.83
CA SER A 238 -4.69 -7.38 1.07
C SER A 238 -6.17 -7.72 1.38
N TYR A 239 -6.51 -8.33 2.52
CA TYR A 239 -7.89 -8.60 2.93
C TYR A 239 -8.60 -7.33 3.39
N GLY A 240 -9.01 -6.53 2.41
CA GLY A 240 -9.71 -5.28 2.62
C GLY A 240 -11.22 -5.43 2.80
N GLN A 241 -11.85 -4.41 3.38
CA GLN A 241 -13.30 -4.29 3.45
C GLN A 241 -13.98 -4.42 2.07
N VAL A 242 -13.29 -4.07 0.98
CA VAL A 242 -13.81 -4.26 -0.39
C VAL A 242 -14.15 -5.73 -0.71
N ALA A 243 -13.43 -6.69 -0.13
CA ALA A 243 -13.66 -8.12 -0.37
C ALA A 243 -15.06 -8.60 0.04
N ILE A 244 -15.71 -7.88 0.97
CA ILE A 244 -17.03 -8.23 1.54
C ILE A 244 -18.06 -7.11 1.32
N GLN A 245 -17.77 -6.16 0.41
CA GLN A 245 -18.69 -5.06 0.09
C GLN A 245 -18.85 -4.83 -1.41
N ASP A 246 -17.85 -5.16 -2.22
CA ASP A 246 -17.96 -5.02 -3.66
C ASP A 246 -19.01 -6.00 -4.21
N PRO A 247 -20.02 -5.52 -4.98
CA PRO A 247 -21.16 -6.33 -5.38
C PRO A 247 -20.80 -7.49 -6.32
N VAL A 248 -19.61 -7.48 -6.94
CA VAL A 248 -19.15 -8.54 -7.85
C VAL A 248 -18.50 -9.69 -7.06
N ILE A 249 -17.63 -9.37 -6.11
CA ILE A 249 -16.83 -10.37 -5.39
C ILE A 249 -17.38 -10.74 -4.00
N ALA A 250 -18.05 -9.82 -3.32
CA ALA A 250 -18.55 -10.02 -1.97
C ALA A 250 -19.44 -11.26 -1.84
N PRO A 251 -20.40 -11.56 -2.74
CA PRO A 251 -21.25 -12.73 -2.58
C PRO A 251 -20.50 -14.06 -2.44
N ALA A 252 -19.37 -14.22 -3.14
CA ALA A 252 -18.55 -15.43 -3.06
C ALA A 252 -17.69 -15.47 -1.78
N VAL A 253 -17.14 -14.33 -1.36
CA VAL A 253 -16.36 -14.21 -0.12
C VAL A 253 -17.27 -14.38 1.11
N ASP A 254 -18.45 -13.76 1.11
CA ASP A 254 -19.48 -13.89 2.13
C ASP A 254 -19.89 -15.35 2.31
N ALA A 255 -20.11 -16.08 1.21
CA ALA A 255 -20.41 -17.50 1.26
C ALA A 255 -19.29 -18.33 1.92
N VAL A 256 -18.01 -17.96 1.74
CA VAL A 256 -16.88 -18.61 2.42
C VAL A 256 -16.88 -18.28 3.92
N LEU A 257 -17.15 -17.04 4.31
CA LEU A 257 -17.20 -16.61 5.71
C LEU A 257 -18.38 -17.24 6.47
N ASP A 258 -19.55 -17.31 5.86
CA ASP A 258 -20.76 -17.88 6.45
C ASP A 258 -20.66 -19.41 6.57
N ALA A 259 -20.18 -20.07 5.51
CA ALA A 259 -19.90 -21.51 5.54
C ALA A 259 -18.76 -21.82 6.53
N GLY A 260 -17.74 -20.96 6.60
CA GLY A 260 -16.64 -21.03 7.56
C GLY A 260 -17.13 -20.94 9.00
N THR A 261 -17.99 -19.96 9.29
CA THR A 261 -18.64 -19.81 10.60
C THR A 261 -19.39 -21.09 10.99
N SER A 262 -20.17 -21.65 10.07
CA SER A 262 -20.94 -22.88 10.31
C SER A 262 -20.02 -24.10 10.55
N LYS A 263 -18.96 -24.23 9.75
CA LYS A 263 -17.93 -25.28 9.86
C LYS A 263 -17.17 -25.21 11.18
N LEU A 264 -16.78 -24.01 11.60
CA LEU A 264 -16.09 -23.77 12.87
C LEU A 264 -17.01 -24.08 14.06
N ARG A 265 -18.27 -23.64 14.00
CA ARG A 265 -19.27 -23.98 15.02
C ARG A 265 -19.50 -25.48 15.14
N ALA A 266 -19.60 -26.19 14.03
CA ALA A 266 -19.70 -27.66 14.03
C ALA A 266 -18.47 -28.33 14.66
N ALA A 267 -17.28 -27.72 14.54
CA ALA A 267 -16.06 -28.15 15.22
C ALA A 267 -15.96 -27.66 16.67
N GLY A 268 -16.95 -26.92 17.17
CA GLY A 268 -17.04 -26.37 18.53
C GLY A 268 -16.28 -25.07 18.74
N PHE A 269 -15.92 -24.35 17.68
CA PHE A 269 -15.34 -23.01 17.74
C PHE A 269 -16.44 -21.96 17.53
N GLU A 270 -16.41 -20.90 18.32
CA GLU A 270 -17.20 -19.70 18.06
C GLU A 270 -16.28 -18.59 17.54
N SER A 271 -16.88 -17.61 16.87
CA SER A 271 -16.13 -16.52 16.25
C SER A 271 -16.85 -15.19 16.41
N LYS A 272 -16.07 -14.12 16.49
CA LYS A 272 -16.55 -12.74 16.47
C LYS A 272 -15.73 -11.90 15.50
N SER A 273 -16.37 -10.99 14.77
CA SER A 273 -15.72 -10.17 13.76
C SER A 273 -16.15 -8.70 13.79
N ALA A 274 -15.27 -7.84 13.29
CA ALA A 274 -15.45 -6.40 13.18
C ALA A 274 -14.52 -5.81 12.11
N PHE A 275 -14.33 -4.49 12.13
CA PHE A 275 -13.38 -3.80 11.25
C PHE A 275 -12.27 -3.11 12.05
N ILE A 276 -11.08 -3.05 11.44
CA ILE A 276 -9.96 -2.23 11.88
C ILE A 276 -9.55 -1.30 10.74
N THR A 277 -9.21 -0.04 11.03
CA THR A 277 -8.62 0.88 10.06
C THR A 277 -7.09 0.70 10.03
N SER A 278 -6.58 0.17 8.93
CA SER A 278 -5.15 -0.03 8.69
C SER A 278 -4.38 1.29 8.58
N SER A 279 -3.08 1.26 8.89
CA SER A 279 -2.17 2.38 8.68
C SER A 279 -1.83 2.60 7.19
N THR A 280 -2.01 1.57 6.35
CA THR A 280 -1.66 1.59 4.92
C THR A 280 -2.80 1.09 4.02
N SER A 281 -2.60 1.16 2.71
CA SER A 281 -3.49 0.65 1.66
C SER A 281 -2.66 0.20 0.47
N GLY A 282 -3.06 -0.89 -0.18
CA GLY A 282 -2.51 -1.39 -1.45
C GLY A 282 -1.11 -2.03 -1.38
N GLY A 283 -0.29 -1.65 -0.41
CA GLY A 283 1.00 -2.24 -0.11
C GLY A 283 1.58 -1.68 1.19
N GLY A 284 2.78 -2.12 1.55
CA GLY A 284 3.45 -1.67 2.76
C GLY A 284 3.01 -2.42 4.02
N SER A 285 2.65 -3.71 3.92
CA SER A 285 2.15 -4.57 5.00
C SER A 285 2.95 -4.46 6.29
N TRP A 286 4.28 -4.30 6.20
CA TRP A 286 5.14 -4.11 7.38
C TRP A 286 4.73 -2.90 8.24
N LEU A 287 4.14 -1.86 7.65
CA LEU A 287 3.60 -0.69 8.37
C LEU A 287 2.38 -1.08 9.21
N ALA A 288 1.50 -1.93 8.67
CA ALA A 288 0.33 -2.44 9.37
C ALA A 288 0.74 -3.41 10.49
N HIS A 289 1.64 -4.35 10.20
CA HIS A 289 2.13 -5.32 11.18
C HIS A 289 2.82 -4.58 12.33
N SER A 290 3.68 -3.61 12.02
CA SER A 290 4.34 -2.77 13.02
C SER A 290 3.33 -1.94 13.83
N THR A 291 2.29 -1.40 13.20
CA THR A 291 1.24 -0.63 13.89
C THR A 291 0.50 -1.49 14.91
N LEU A 292 0.08 -2.69 14.51
CA LEU A 292 -0.58 -3.64 15.41
C LEU A 292 0.37 -4.10 16.53
N GLN A 293 1.62 -4.39 16.22
CA GLN A 293 2.61 -4.86 17.20
C GLN A 293 3.01 -3.78 18.21
N SER A 294 3.14 -2.54 17.78
CA SER A 294 3.68 -1.43 18.59
C SER A 294 2.62 -0.61 19.31
N GLY A 295 1.35 -0.76 18.93
CA GLY A 295 0.25 0.04 19.49
C GLY A 295 0.39 1.54 19.22
N VAL A 296 1.16 1.94 18.21
CA VAL A 296 1.32 3.32 17.75
C VAL A 296 1.19 3.36 16.24
N LEU A 297 0.70 4.49 15.70
CA LEU A 297 0.46 4.59 14.26
C LEU A 297 1.79 4.64 13.49
N ILE A 298 2.08 3.59 12.71
CA ILE A 298 3.22 3.53 11.79
C ILE A 298 2.67 3.54 10.37
N ASN A 299 2.63 4.72 9.75
CA ASN A 299 1.99 4.95 8.45
C ASN A 299 2.95 5.48 7.37
N ASN A 300 4.26 5.51 7.67
CA ASN A 300 5.30 5.92 6.75
C ASN A 300 6.64 5.24 7.12
N GLN A 301 7.58 5.23 6.17
CA GLN A 301 8.88 4.57 6.35
C GLN A 301 9.69 5.16 7.51
N LYS A 302 9.64 6.48 7.73
CA LYS A 302 10.44 7.12 8.79
C LYS A 302 10.00 6.68 10.18
N ARG A 303 8.70 6.57 10.42
CA ARG A 303 8.15 6.01 11.66
C ARG A 303 8.55 4.55 11.84
N TYR A 304 8.51 3.75 10.76
CA TYR A 304 8.98 2.37 10.79
C TYR A 304 10.47 2.27 11.13
N ASP A 305 11.34 3.02 10.46
CA ASP A 305 12.79 3.02 10.72
C ASP A 305 13.09 3.43 12.16
N THR A 306 12.33 4.39 12.69
CA THR A 306 12.44 4.82 14.09
C THR A 306 11.96 3.73 15.05
N PHE A 307 10.84 3.07 14.75
CA PHE A 307 10.31 1.96 15.52
C PHE A 307 11.30 0.79 15.62
N VAL A 308 11.82 0.30 14.49
CA VAL A 308 12.70 -0.88 14.46
C VAL A 308 14.07 -0.62 15.07
N ALA A 309 14.47 0.66 15.18
CA ALA A 309 15.67 1.10 15.90
C ALA A 309 15.42 1.40 17.39
N SER A 310 14.18 1.32 17.87
CA SER A 310 13.79 1.65 19.24
C SER A 310 13.73 0.42 20.17
N ASP A 311 13.40 0.66 21.44
CA ASP A 311 13.07 -0.36 22.44
C ASP A 311 11.56 -0.44 22.75
N ARG A 312 10.72 0.01 21.81
CA ARG A 312 9.25 0.00 21.96
C ARG A 312 8.77 -1.39 22.33
N PHE A 313 7.96 -1.47 23.39
CA PHE A 313 7.42 -2.73 23.87
C PHE A 313 6.38 -3.27 22.88
N THR A 314 6.56 -4.46 22.32
CA THR A 314 5.64 -5.01 21.30
C THR A 314 4.66 -6.03 21.88
N LEU A 315 3.59 -6.35 21.12
CA LEU A 315 2.66 -7.43 21.47
C LEU A 315 3.39 -8.76 21.63
N SER A 316 4.27 -9.12 20.68
CA SER A 316 5.13 -10.31 20.79
C SER A 316 5.99 -10.30 22.05
N GLN A 317 6.61 -9.17 22.40
CA GLN A 317 7.38 -9.05 23.65
C GLN A 317 6.51 -9.21 24.90
N ALA A 318 5.25 -8.77 24.88
CA ALA A 318 4.30 -9.01 25.97
C ALA A 318 4.02 -10.50 26.16
N PHE A 319 3.79 -11.25 25.08
CA PHE A 319 3.64 -12.71 25.11
C PHE A 319 4.91 -13.41 25.61
N LYS A 320 6.08 -13.02 25.10
CA LYS A 320 7.38 -13.54 25.55
C LYS A 320 7.60 -13.32 27.04
N ARG A 321 7.34 -12.11 27.53
CA ARG A 321 7.44 -11.76 28.95
C ARG A 321 6.45 -12.56 29.81
N ALA A 322 5.27 -12.87 29.28
CA ALA A 322 4.25 -13.67 29.94
C ALA A 322 4.51 -15.19 29.89
N GLY A 323 5.56 -15.64 29.18
CA GLY A 323 6.05 -17.01 29.18
C GLY A 323 5.76 -17.84 27.93
N TRP A 324 5.18 -17.24 26.88
CA TRP A 324 4.98 -17.90 25.60
C TRP A 324 6.29 -18.04 24.84
N LYS A 325 6.37 -19.06 24.00
CA LYS A 325 7.31 -19.05 22.89
C LYS A 325 6.75 -18.17 21.79
N THR A 326 7.53 -17.23 21.28
CA THR A 326 7.11 -16.30 20.23
C THR A 326 7.68 -16.70 18.87
N VAL A 327 6.85 -16.66 17.84
CA VAL A 327 7.19 -17.15 16.50
C VAL A 327 6.75 -16.13 15.46
N GLY A 328 7.66 -15.74 14.56
CA GLY A 328 7.30 -15.01 13.35
C GLY A 328 7.34 -15.95 12.13
N VAL A 329 6.27 -16.00 11.35
CA VAL A 329 6.19 -16.78 10.10
C VAL A 329 5.94 -15.81 8.95
N VAL A 330 7.00 -15.47 8.22
CA VAL A 330 6.98 -14.42 7.20
C VAL A 330 7.50 -14.98 5.87
N PRO A 331 6.65 -15.72 5.13
CA PRO A 331 7.06 -16.54 3.98
C PRO A 331 7.68 -15.72 2.83
N GLN A 332 7.40 -14.42 2.76
CA GLN A 332 7.88 -13.54 1.69
C GLN A 332 9.26 -12.92 1.98
N HIS A 333 9.83 -13.10 3.18
CA HIS A 333 11.18 -12.59 3.45
C HIS A 333 12.23 -13.49 2.77
N MET A 334 12.91 -12.91 1.78
CA MET A 334 13.96 -13.58 1.00
C MET A 334 15.38 -13.15 1.37
N LYS A 335 15.51 -12.08 2.16
CA LYS A 335 16.78 -11.48 2.60
C LYS A 335 16.84 -11.47 4.12
N PRO A 336 18.04 -11.43 4.74
CA PRO A 336 18.16 -11.24 6.18
C PRO A 336 17.38 -10.00 6.63
N TRP A 337 16.64 -10.13 7.74
CA TRP A 337 15.76 -9.08 8.26
C TRP A 337 16.23 -8.61 9.65
N PRO A 338 17.30 -7.80 9.74
CA PRO A 338 17.80 -7.29 11.01
C PRO A 338 16.78 -6.42 11.76
N GLU A 339 15.88 -5.74 11.04
CA GLU A 339 14.79 -4.94 11.60
C GLU A 339 13.83 -5.78 12.42
N GLY A 340 13.68 -7.08 12.09
CA GLY A 340 12.83 -8.03 12.82
C GLY A 340 13.22 -8.24 14.28
N LYS A 341 14.42 -7.80 14.70
CA LYS A 341 14.88 -7.88 16.10
C LYS A 341 13.95 -7.18 17.08
N VAL A 342 13.31 -6.08 16.67
CA VAL A 342 12.41 -5.30 17.56
C VAL A 342 11.26 -6.15 18.09
N TYR A 343 10.76 -7.12 17.30
CA TYR A 343 9.66 -8.00 17.71
C TYR A 343 10.08 -9.07 18.71
N GLY A 344 11.38 -9.37 18.84
CA GLY A 344 11.88 -10.28 19.87
C GLY A 344 11.41 -11.73 19.75
N PHE A 345 11.01 -12.18 18.55
CA PHE A 345 10.61 -13.57 18.29
C PHE A 345 11.69 -14.58 18.71
N ASP A 346 11.29 -15.74 19.24
CA ASP A 346 12.19 -16.85 19.60
C ASP A 346 12.51 -17.74 18.40
N SER A 347 11.52 -17.96 17.53
CA SER A 347 11.68 -18.61 16.23
C SER A 347 11.25 -17.65 15.12
N TYR A 348 11.90 -17.77 13.96
CA TYR A 348 11.54 -17.02 12.77
C TYR A 348 11.63 -17.93 11.54
N TYR A 349 10.56 -17.97 10.74
CA TYR A 349 10.44 -18.79 9.54
C TYR A 349 10.19 -17.88 8.34
N ASP A 350 11.08 -17.96 7.36
CA ASP A 350 11.09 -17.16 6.12
C ASP A 350 11.06 -18.06 4.89
N SER A 351 11.29 -17.50 3.69
CA SER A 351 11.29 -18.27 2.45
C SER A 351 12.31 -19.42 2.44
N HIS A 352 13.40 -19.30 3.21
CA HIS A 352 14.51 -20.25 3.21
C HIS A 352 14.39 -21.29 4.33
N THR A 353 13.84 -20.90 5.47
CA THR A 353 13.81 -21.67 6.71
C THR A 353 12.48 -22.38 6.96
N SER A 354 11.42 -22.03 6.21
CA SER A 354 10.12 -22.73 6.28
C SER A 354 10.18 -24.16 5.71
N GLY A 355 11.18 -24.46 4.88
CA GLY A 355 11.41 -25.79 4.32
C GLY A 355 10.67 -26.10 3.02
N TYR A 356 10.10 -25.08 2.35
CA TYR A 356 9.33 -25.25 1.12
C TYR A 356 10.23 -25.72 -0.04
N LYS A 357 9.75 -26.74 -0.79
CA LYS A 357 10.45 -27.32 -1.94
C LYS A 357 9.66 -27.23 -3.25
N GLY A 358 8.45 -26.68 -3.22
CA GLY A 358 7.67 -26.44 -4.44
C GLY A 358 8.15 -25.19 -5.19
N LYS A 359 7.56 -24.95 -6.37
CA LYS A 359 7.72 -23.67 -7.07
C LYS A 359 6.91 -22.56 -6.41
N ASN A 360 7.39 -21.33 -6.55
CA ASN A 360 6.69 -20.11 -6.15
C ASN A 360 5.48 -19.86 -7.06
N PHE A 361 4.45 -19.24 -6.49
CA PHE A 361 3.25 -18.80 -7.20
C PHE A 361 3.44 -17.34 -7.62
N PHE A 362 4.34 -17.14 -8.59
CA PHE A 362 4.80 -15.82 -9.01
C PHE A 362 5.41 -15.04 -7.82
N TYR A 363 4.69 -14.08 -7.24
CA TYR A 363 5.16 -13.28 -6.12
C TYR A 363 5.26 -14.12 -4.83
N ALA A 364 4.21 -14.91 -4.53
CA ALA A 364 4.13 -15.70 -3.31
C ALA A 364 5.17 -16.84 -3.32
N GLN A 365 6.13 -16.79 -2.39
CA GLN A 365 7.19 -17.81 -2.30
C GLN A 365 6.65 -19.21 -1.99
N MET A 366 5.52 -19.31 -1.30
CA MET A 366 4.82 -20.56 -1.00
C MET A 366 3.33 -20.30 -0.73
N PRO A 367 2.45 -21.31 -0.91
CA PRO A 367 1.02 -21.18 -0.60
C PRO A 367 0.75 -21.03 0.90
N ASP A 368 -0.31 -20.32 1.26
CA ASP A 368 -0.76 -20.15 2.65
C ASP A 368 -1.02 -21.49 3.35
N GLN A 369 -1.56 -22.47 2.63
CA GLN A 369 -1.74 -23.82 3.16
C GLN A 369 -0.42 -24.48 3.55
N TYR A 370 0.66 -24.28 2.76
CA TYR A 370 1.98 -24.77 3.14
C TYR A 370 2.52 -24.01 4.35
N THR A 371 2.41 -22.68 4.37
CA THR A 371 2.84 -21.82 5.49
C THR A 371 2.24 -22.30 6.82
N LEU A 372 0.92 -22.54 6.84
CA LEU A 372 0.20 -23.05 8.02
C LEU A 372 0.62 -24.48 8.39
N SER A 373 0.86 -25.35 7.40
CA SER A 373 1.34 -26.72 7.64
C SER A 373 2.75 -26.74 8.22
N ALA A 374 3.65 -25.90 7.71
CA ALA A 374 5.01 -25.77 8.20
C ALA A 374 5.02 -25.26 9.65
N PHE A 375 4.24 -24.21 9.95
CA PHE A 375 4.05 -23.72 11.32
C PHE A 375 3.51 -24.83 12.25
N GLN A 376 2.49 -25.58 11.82
CA GLN A 376 1.93 -26.67 12.61
C GLN A 376 2.98 -27.71 12.98
N ARG A 377 3.74 -28.20 12.01
CA ARG A 377 4.77 -29.23 12.22
C ARG A 377 5.92 -28.71 13.08
N ASN A 378 6.34 -27.48 12.83
CA ASN A 378 7.55 -26.92 13.45
C ASN A 378 7.29 -26.37 14.85
N GLU A 379 6.06 -26.06 15.22
CA GLU A 379 5.75 -25.43 16.51
C GLU A 379 4.65 -26.16 17.27
N ARG A 380 3.40 -26.15 16.77
CA ARG A 380 2.26 -26.63 17.56
C ARG A 380 2.19 -28.15 17.76
N ALA A 381 2.69 -28.94 16.82
CA ALA A 381 2.69 -30.41 16.88
C ALA A 381 3.79 -31.01 17.77
N LYS A 382 4.73 -30.20 18.27
CA LYS A 382 5.78 -30.65 19.19
C LYS A 382 5.19 -31.04 20.55
N GLN A 383 5.72 -32.11 21.14
CA GLN A 383 5.39 -32.55 22.50
C GLN A 383 6.14 -31.69 23.54
N ASP A 384 5.61 -31.60 24.77
CA ASP A 384 6.22 -30.90 25.91
C ASP A 384 6.71 -29.47 25.60
N ARG A 385 5.91 -28.74 24.82
CA ARG A 385 6.21 -27.36 24.41
C ARG A 385 5.56 -26.32 25.32
N LYS A 386 6.11 -25.11 25.29
CA LYS A 386 5.42 -23.92 25.81
C LYS A 386 4.21 -23.57 24.91
N PRO A 387 3.19 -22.86 25.44
CA PRO A 387 2.20 -22.18 24.60
C PRO A 387 2.91 -21.26 23.58
N VAL A 388 2.38 -21.21 22.36
CA VAL A 388 2.97 -20.44 21.26
C VAL A 388 2.15 -19.20 20.99
N MET A 389 2.81 -18.05 20.87
CA MET A 389 2.25 -16.90 20.18
C MET A 389 2.93 -16.80 18.82
N ALA A 390 2.13 -16.79 17.76
CA ALA A 390 2.65 -16.70 16.40
C ALA A 390 2.06 -15.49 15.68
N GLU A 391 2.90 -14.71 15.02
CA GLU A 391 2.49 -13.86 13.91
C GLU A 391 2.71 -14.62 12.61
N ILE A 392 1.69 -14.70 11.76
CA ILE A 392 1.75 -15.40 10.47
C ILE A 392 1.28 -14.47 9.36
N ASP A 393 2.17 -14.21 8.42
CA ASP A 393 1.92 -13.30 7.29
C ASP A 393 1.54 -14.14 6.06
N LEU A 394 0.25 -14.34 5.85
CA LEU A 394 -0.25 -15.06 4.67
C LEU A 394 -0.09 -14.17 3.44
N VAL A 395 0.27 -14.75 2.28
CA VAL A 395 0.76 -13.99 1.11
C VAL A 395 -0.01 -14.31 -0.18
N SER A 396 -0.84 -15.36 -0.19
CA SER A 396 -1.42 -15.88 -1.44
C SER A 396 -2.42 -14.93 -2.11
N SER A 397 -2.91 -13.92 -1.40
CA SER A 397 -3.77 -12.85 -1.89
C SER A 397 -3.02 -11.55 -2.26
N HIS A 398 -1.69 -11.60 -2.38
CA HIS A 398 -0.93 -10.48 -2.94
C HIS A 398 -1.17 -10.33 -4.45
N THR A 399 -1.10 -9.09 -4.95
CA THR A 399 -1.12 -8.82 -6.40
C THR A 399 0.03 -9.57 -7.11
N PRO A 400 -0.17 -10.21 -8.28
CA PRO A 400 -1.31 -10.08 -9.20
C PRO A 400 -2.47 -11.07 -8.95
N PHE A 401 -2.56 -11.67 -7.76
CA PHE A 401 -3.61 -12.63 -7.34
C PHE A 401 -3.58 -13.98 -8.08
N VAL A 402 -2.62 -14.17 -9.00
CA VAL A 402 -2.43 -15.38 -9.79
C VAL A 402 -0.92 -15.69 -9.97
N PRO A 403 -0.54 -16.96 -10.22
CA PRO A 403 -1.38 -18.16 -10.18
C PRO A 403 -1.90 -18.42 -8.77
N LEU A 404 -3.14 -18.89 -8.65
CA LEU A 404 -3.75 -19.16 -7.35
C LEU A 404 -3.62 -20.64 -6.98
N PRO A 405 -3.14 -20.98 -5.76
CA PRO A 405 -3.12 -22.37 -5.32
C PRO A 405 -4.54 -22.92 -5.12
N LYS A 406 -4.66 -24.24 -5.20
CA LYS A 406 -5.88 -24.99 -4.84
C LYS A 406 -5.61 -25.77 -3.57
N MET A 407 -6.58 -25.74 -2.64
CA MET A 407 -6.52 -26.53 -1.41
C MET A 407 -6.37 -28.02 -1.72
N ILE A 408 -5.45 -28.67 -1.01
CA ILE A 408 -5.23 -30.12 -1.05
C ILE A 408 -5.48 -30.74 0.32
N ASP A 409 -5.42 -32.07 0.42
CA ASP A 409 -5.43 -32.75 1.72
C ASP A 409 -4.21 -32.33 2.54
N TRP A 410 -4.41 -32.01 3.82
CA TRP A 410 -3.35 -31.57 4.73
C TRP A 410 -2.23 -32.59 4.89
N ASN A 411 -2.53 -33.89 4.79
CA ASN A 411 -1.52 -34.96 4.84
C ASN A 411 -0.69 -35.07 3.56
N ALA A 412 -1.19 -34.55 2.44
CA ALA A 412 -0.50 -34.54 1.15
C ALA A 412 0.45 -33.35 0.99
N VAL A 413 0.37 -32.33 1.86
CA VAL A 413 1.16 -31.09 1.76
C VAL A 413 2.67 -31.36 1.78
N GLY A 414 3.14 -32.24 2.67
CA GLY A 414 4.56 -32.63 2.76
C GLY A 414 5.52 -31.43 2.83
N ASP A 415 6.57 -31.48 2.00
CA ASP A 415 7.55 -30.41 1.82
C ASP A 415 7.11 -29.32 0.81
N GLY A 416 5.88 -29.43 0.29
CA GLY A 416 5.29 -28.48 -0.64
C GLY A 416 5.61 -28.74 -2.11
N SER A 417 6.44 -29.73 -2.44
CA SER A 417 6.75 -30.10 -3.84
C SER A 417 5.51 -30.39 -4.69
N ILE A 418 4.44 -30.91 -4.08
CA ILE A 418 3.14 -31.18 -4.72
C ILE A 418 2.48 -29.95 -5.35
N PHE A 419 2.79 -28.74 -4.86
CA PHE A 419 2.24 -27.51 -5.41
C PHE A 419 2.91 -27.05 -6.70
N THR A 420 4.05 -27.65 -7.09
CA THR A 420 4.82 -27.26 -8.28
C THR A 420 3.97 -27.29 -9.55
N GLU A 421 3.19 -28.35 -9.75
CA GLU A 421 2.34 -28.47 -10.93
C GLU A 421 1.25 -27.39 -10.97
N GLN A 422 0.70 -27.02 -9.81
CA GLN A 422 -0.30 -25.95 -9.72
C GLN A 422 0.31 -24.59 -10.06
N ALA A 423 1.54 -24.31 -9.60
CA ALA A 423 2.24 -23.07 -9.91
C ALA A 423 2.59 -22.97 -11.41
N GLU A 424 3.04 -24.07 -12.04
CA GLU A 424 3.44 -24.08 -13.45
C GLU A 424 2.26 -23.99 -14.42
N LYS A 425 1.14 -24.62 -14.07
CA LYS A 425 -0.07 -24.67 -14.91
C LYS A 425 -1.12 -23.63 -14.53
N GLY A 426 -0.86 -22.86 -13.48
CA GLY A 426 -1.77 -21.82 -13.01
C GLY A 426 -1.90 -20.67 -14.01
N THR A 427 -2.97 -19.90 -13.86
CA THR A 427 -3.22 -18.70 -14.65
C THR A 427 -2.04 -17.74 -14.53
N LYS A 428 -1.58 -17.19 -15.65
CA LYS A 428 -0.46 -16.26 -15.63
C LYS A 428 -0.93 -14.82 -15.41
N PRO A 429 -0.10 -13.95 -14.82
CA PRO A 429 -0.46 -12.55 -14.62
C PRO A 429 -0.90 -11.86 -15.92
N GLU A 430 -0.25 -12.18 -17.04
CA GLU A 430 -0.55 -11.58 -18.35
C GLU A 430 -1.98 -11.82 -18.86
N ASP A 431 -2.62 -12.90 -18.41
CA ASP A 431 -3.97 -13.29 -18.82
C ASP A 431 -5.07 -12.52 -18.06
N VAL A 432 -4.70 -11.84 -16.97
CA VAL A 432 -5.63 -11.22 -16.01
C VAL A 432 -5.44 -9.71 -15.95
N TRP A 433 -4.20 -9.22 -15.81
CA TRP A 433 -3.89 -7.83 -15.46
C TRP A 433 -4.35 -6.76 -16.47
N ASN A 434 -4.65 -7.16 -17.71
CA ASN A 434 -5.10 -6.27 -18.79
C ASN A 434 -6.63 -6.09 -18.81
N ASP A 435 -7.34 -6.79 -17.93
CA ASP A 435 -8.80 -6.79 -17.81
C ASP A 435 -9.18 -6.55 -16.36
N ALA A 436 -9.82 -5.40 -16.10
CA ALA A 436 -10.20 -4.98 -14.76
C ALA A 436 -11.19 -5.96 -14.10
N ALA A 437 -12.12 -6.54 -14.87
CA ALA A 437 -13.11 -7.47 -14.33
C ALA A 437 -12.45 -8.80 -13.95
N LYS A 438 -11.52 -9.30 -14.78
CA LYS A 438 -10.75 -10.51 -14.45
C LYS A 438 -9.84 -10.29 -13.24
N THR A 439 -9.20 -9.13 -13.13
CA THR A 439 -8.31 -8.81 -12.00
C THR A 439 -9.10 -8.72 -10.70
N LEU A 440 -10.26 -8.07 -10.73
CA LEU A 440 -11.18 -8.02 -9.59
C LEU A 440 -11.65 -9.42 -9.17
N ALA A 441 -12.04 -10.26 -10.13
CA ALA A 441 -12.45 -11.64 -9.85
C ALA A 441 -11.31 -12.47 -9.24
N ALA A 442 -10.10 -12.39 -9.80
CA ALA A 442 -8.92 -13.08 -9.29
C ALA A 442 -8.57 -12.64 -7.85
N TYR A 443 -8.69 -11.35 -7.54
CA TYR A 443 -8.58 -10.86 -6.16
C TYR A 443 -9.59 -11.54 -5.23
N GLY A 444 -10.88 -11.54 -5.59
CA GLY A 444 -11.92 -12.20 -4.80
C GLY A 444 -11.68 -13.70 -4.61
N GLU A 445 -11.20 -14.41 -5.64
CA GLU A 445 -10.81 -15.82 -5.57
C GLU A 445 -9.61 -16.04 -4.63
N SER A 446 -8.62 -15.14 -4.66
CA SER A 446 -7.45 -15.23 -3.79
C SER A 446 -7.80 -15.08 -2.30
N ILE A 447 -8.70 -14.15 -1.98
CA ILE A 447 -9.23 -13.99 -0.62
C ILE A 447 -9.99 -15.25 -0.17
N GLN A 448 -10.81 -15.83 -1.05
CA GLN A 448 -11.50 -17.09 -0.75
C GLN A 448 -10.49 -18.21 -0.42
N TYR A 449 -9.37 -18.31 -1.14
CA TYR A 449 -8.33 -19.31 -0.87
C TYR A 449 -7.67 -19.11 0.50
N SER A 450 -7.23 -17.89 0.82
CA SER A 450 -6.56 -17.60 2.10
C SER A 450 -7.49 -17.80 3.29
N LEU A 451 -8.76 -17.36 3.19
CA LEU A 451 -9.78 -17.61 4.22
C LEU A 451 -10.06 -19.10 4.40
N ASN A 452 -10.24 -19.85 3.30
CA ASN A 452 -10.43 -21.31 3.38
C ASN A 452 -9.21 -22.02 3.97
N SER A 453 -7.99 -21.53 3.73
CA SER A 453 -6.77 -22.08 4.31
C SER A 453 -6.78 -21.95 5.84
N LEU A 454 -7.13 -20.78 6.38
CA LEU A 454 -7.26 -20.56 7.83
C LEU A 454 -8.41 -21.36 8.45
N ILE A 455 -9.60 -21.31 7.84
CA ILE A 455 -10.78 -22.03 8.33
C ILE A 455 -10.48 -23.54 8.36
N SER A 456 -9.94 -24.09 7.27
CA SER A 456 -9.59 -25.51 7.19
C SER A 456 -8.49 -25.88 8.18
N TYR A 457 -7.50 -25.00 8.39
CA TYR A 457 -6.44 -25.22 9.39
C TYR A 457 -7.02 -25.38 10.80
N VAL A 458 -7.94 -24.49 11.21
CA VAL A 458 -8.61 -24.58 12.52
C VAL A 458 -9.48 -25.83 12.62
N GLN A 459 -10.20 -26.20 11.55
CA GLN A 459 -10.99 -27.43 11.54
C GLN A 459 -10.14 -28.68 11.71
N THR A 460 -8.95 -28.72 11.09
CA THR A 460 -8.08 -29.90 11.10
C THR A 460 -7.19 -29.98 12.33
N TYR A 461 -6.67 -28.85 12.81
CA TYR A 461 -5.64 -28.81 13.86
C TYR A 461 -6.01 -27.95 15.08
N GLY A 462 -7.22 -27.40 15.12
CA GLY A 462 -7.72 -26.64 16.25
C GLY A 462 -8.00 -27.53 17.45
N ASP A 463 -7.65 -27.04 18.64
CA ASP A 463 -7.93 -27.67 19.92
C ASP A 463 -8.60 -26.68 20.89
N ASN A 464 -8.88 -27.10 22.13
CA ASN A 464 -9.52 -26.26 23.15
C ASN A 464 -8.67 -25.06 23.59
N ASN A 465 -7.37 -25.08 23.27
CA ASN A 465 -6.38 -24.09 23.67
C ASN A 465 -5.97 -23.18 22.51
N LEU A 466 -6.56 -23.32 21.33
CA LEU A 466 -6.28 -22.42 20.21
C LEU A 466 -7.16 -21.16 20.27
N VAL A 467 -6.50 -20.01 20.20
CA VAL A 467 -7.11 -18.72 19.89
C VAL A 467 -6.50 -18.22 18.59
N LEU A 468 -7.32 -18.03 17.56
CA LEU A 468 -6.91 -17.42 16.31
C LEU A 468 -7.50 -16.02 16.23
N VAL A 469 -6.65 -15.01 16.13
CA VAL A 469 -7.01 -13.70 15.61
C VAL A 469 -6.51 -13.64 14.17
N PHE A 470 -7.38 -13.29 13.23
CA PHE A 470 -6.94 -13.01 11.86
C PHE A 470 -7.57 -11.73 11.35
N LEU A 471 -6.84 -11.02 10.50
CA LEU A 471 -7.24 -9.72 9.98
C LEU A 471 -6.57 -9.44 8.64
N GLY A 472 -7.11 -8.50 7.86
CA GLY A 472 -6.34 -7.92 6.78
C GLY A 472 -5.21 -7.03 7.31
N ASP A 473 -4.10 -6.99 6.59
CA ASP A 473 -3.05 -5.99 6.79
C ASP A 473 -3.45 -4.65 6.15
N HIS A 474 -4.04 -4.66 4.96
CA HIS A 474 -4.56 -3.50 4.25
C HIS A 474 -5.59 -3.87 3.16
N GLN A 475 -6.19 -2.85 2.52
CA GLN A 475 -6.98 -3.03 1.31
C GLN A 475 -6.08 -3.35 0.10
N PRO A 476 -6.58 -3.98 -0.98
CA PRO A 476 -5.81 -4.13 -2.21
C PRO A 476 -5.55 -2.77 -2.86
N GLN A 477 -4.80 -2.74 -3.98
CA GLN A 477 -4.52 -1.49 -4.69
C GLN A 477 -5.82 -0.76 -5.08
N PRO A 478 -5.84 0.59 -5.14
CA PRO A 478 -7.00 1.38 -5.56
C PRO A 478 -7.62 0.98 -6.90
N ALA A 479 -6.85 0.41 -7.83
CA ALA A 479 -7.37 -0.17 -9.05
C ALA A 479 -8.42 -1.28 -8.81
N ILE A 480 -8.38 -1.92 -7.64
CA ILE A 480 -9.30 -2.97 -7.18
C ILE A 480 -10.26 -2.42 -6.13
N ALA A 481 -9.74 -1.72 -5.10
CA ALA A 481 -10.56 -1.21 -4.00
C ALA A 481 -11.47 -0.03 -4.40
N GLY A 482 -11.08 0.71 -5.44
CA GLY A 482 -11.67 1.99 -5.84
C GLY A 482 -11.02 3.18 -5.15
N ASP A 483 -10.97 4.33 -5.86
CA ASP A 483 -10.30 5.56 -5.44
C ASP A 483 -10.79 6.16 -4.10
N ARG A 484 -11.97 5.74 -3.61
CA ARG A 484 -12.58 6.23 -2.36
C ARG A 484 -12.72 5.15 -1.29
N ALA A 485 -12.04 4.02 -1.45
CA ALA A 485 -12.03 2.98 -0.44
C ALA A 485 -11.54 3.53 0.90
N THR A 486 -12.19 3.11 1.99
CA THR A 486 -11.66 3.29 3.33
C THR A 486 -10.38 2.46 3.49
N LYS A 487 -9.62 2.65 4.58
CA LYS A 487 -8.53 1.73 4.97
C LYS A 487 -9.03 0.59 5.88
N ASN A 488 -10.32 0.34 5.92
CA ASN A 488 -10.88 -0.67 6.81
C ASN A 488 -10.57 -2.07 6.28
N VAL A 489 -10.21 -2.96 7.18
CA VAL A 489 -9.95 -4.38 6.97
C VAL A 489 -10.80 -5.18 7.96
N PRO A 490 -11.37 -6.33 7.57
CA PRO A 490 -12.03 -7.20 8.52
C PRO A 490 -11.03 -7.76 9.54
N VAL A 491 -11.48 -7.95 10.77
CA VAL A 491 -10.77 -8.64 11.85
C VAL A 491 -11.70 -9.65 12.49
N SER A 492 -11.17 -10.82 12.85
CA SER A 492 -11.92 -11.88 13.52
C SER A 492 -11.11 -12.47 14.67
N ILE A 493 -11.80 -12.87 15.74
CA ILE A 493 -11.29 -13.74 16.79
C ILE A 493 -12.10 -15.05 16.79
N VAL A 494 -11.39 -16.18 16.86
CA VAL A 494 -11.95 -17.53 16.83
C VAL A 494 -11.37 -18.31 18.02
N ALA A 495 -12.24 -18.91 18.82
CA ALA A 495 -11.83 -19.73 19.96
C ALA A 495 -12.90 -20.78 20.29
N LYS A 496 -12.46 -21.93 20.80
CA LYS A 496 -13.36 -22.96 21.36
C LYS A 496 -13.67 -22.71 22.83
N ASP A 497 -12.77 -22.06 23.56
CA ASP A 497 -13.01 -21.69 24.96
C ASP A 497 -13.93 -20.47 25.06
N PRO A 498 -15.17 -20.61 25.57
CA PRO A 498 -16.09 -19.49 25.70
C PRO A 498 -15.55 -18.38 26.60
N ALA A 499 -14.69 -18.69 27.59
CA ALA A 499 -14.11 -17.69 28.47
C ALA A 499 -13.21 -16.69 27.72
N VAL A 500 -12.67 -17.07 26.55
CA VAL A 500 -11.93 -16.14 25.68
C VAL A 500 -12.88 -15.12 25.06
N LEU A 501 -14.01 -15.57 24.52
CA LEU A 501 -14.98 -14.71 23.84
C LEU A 501 -15.85 -13.89 24.82
N GLU A 502 -16.08 -14.39 26.02
CA GLU A 502 -16.75 -13.62 27.09
C GLU A 502 -15.94 -12.38 27.48
N ARG A 503 -14.61 -12.48 27.51
CA ARG A 503 -13.72 -11.33 27.78
C ARG A 503 -13.83 -10.26 26.69
N THR A 504 -14.07 -10.66 25.45
CA THR A 504 -14.22 -9.73 24.32
C THR A 504 -15.63 -9.16 24.17
N ALA A 505 -16.58 -9.51 25.05
CA ALA A 505 -17.97 -9.05 24.94
C ALA A 505 -18.10 -7.51 24.89
N SER A 506 -17.27 -6.79 25.65
CA SER A 506 -17.24 -5.33 25.68
C SER A 506 -16.78 -4.68 24.37
N TRP A 507 -16.23 -5.46 23.43
CA TRP A 507 -15.76 -4.95 22.15
C TRP A 507 -16.91 -4.64 21.19
N GLY A 508 -18.10 -5.23 21.39
CA GLY A 508 -19.26 -5.05 20.52
C GLY A 508 -19.10 -5.70 19.14
N TRP A 509 -18.18 -6.65 18.99
CA TRP A 509 -17.96 -7.36 17.72
C TRP A 509 -19.14 -8.31 17.44
N HIS A 510 -19.48 -8.45 16.16
CA HIS A 510 -20.60 -9.27 15.71
C HIS A 510 -20.24 -10.75 15.74
N ASP A 511 -21.25 -11.62 15.90
CA ASP A 511 -21.04 -13.06 15.86
C ASP A 511 -20.76 -13.55 14.43
N GLY A 512 -19.86 -14.53 14.32
CA GLY A 512 -19.43 -15.09 13.04
C GLY A 512 -18.21 -14.39 12.44
N LEU A 513 -17.74 -14.94 11.32
CA LEU A 513 -16.59 -14.42 10.57
C LEU A 513 -16.95 -13.27 9.62
N ASN A 514 -18.25 -13.07 9.32
CA ASN A 514 -18.71 -12.04 8.39
C ASN A 514 -19.24 -10.81 9.14
N PRO A 515 -18.45 -9.72 9.27
CA PRO A 515 -18.91 -8.54 9.98
C PRO A 515 -19.93 -7.77 9.14
N GLY A 516 -21.12 -7.56 9.71
CA GLY A 516 -22.11 -6.67 9.11
C GLY A 516 -21.60 -5.23 8.94
N GLN A 517 -22.25 -4.44 8.08
CA GLN A 517 -21.83 -3.07 7.73
C GLN A 517 -21.74 -2.10 8.92
N GLU A 518 -22.51 -2.36 9.98
CA GLU A 518 -22.55 -1.56 11.21
C GLU A 518 -21.56 -2.04 12.29
N ALA A 519 -20.73 -3.05 12.00
CA ALA A 519 -19.75 -3.54 12.95
C ALA A 519 -18.78 -2.42 13.37
N PRO A 520 -18.33 -2.42 14.63
CA PRO A 520 -17.45 -1.36 15.12
C PRO A 520 -16.13 -1.31 14.32
N VAL A 521 -15.61 -0.09 14.15
CA VAL A 521 -14.34 0.17 13.49
C VAL A 521 -13.36 0.72 14.51
N TRP A 522 -12.21 0.07 14.67
CA TRP A 522 -11.12 0.58 15.52
C TRP A 522 -9.91 1.00 14.71
N PRO A 523 -9.17 2.05 15.12
CA PRO A 523 -7.83 2.29 14.59
C PRO A 523 -6.91 1.10 14.89
N MET A 524 -6.06 0.68 13.94
CA MET A 524 -5.19 -0.50 14.12
C MET A 524 -4.23 -0.36 15.31
N GLN A 525 -3.73 0.85 15.58
CA GLN A 525 -2.86 1.12 16.72
C GLN A 525 -3.53 0.86 18.07
N ASP A 526 -4.87 0.92 18.14
CA ASP A 526 -5.59 0.67 19.40
C ASP A 526 -5.66 -0.84 19.74
N PHE A 527 -5.47 -1.72 18.75
CA PHE A 527 -5.69 -3.16 18.92
C PHE A 527 -4.83 -3.74 20.05
N ARG A 528 -3.52 -3.45 20.06
CA ARG A 528 -2.56 -3.99 21.04
C ARG A 528 -3.01 -3.74 22.47
N ASP A 529 -3.29 -2.48 22.80
CA ASP A 529 -3.56 -2.07 24.17
C ASP A 529 -4.95 -2.56 24.62
N ARG A 530 -5.92 -2.58 23.72
CA ARG A 530 -7.24 -3.21 23.98
C ARG A 530 -7.10 -4.70 24.22
N PHE A 531 -6.30 -5.39 23.43
CA PHE A 531 -6.04 -6.82 23.58
C PHE A 531 -5.35 -7.13 24.92
N LEU A 532 -4.27 -6.42 25.25
CA LEU A 532 -3.54 -6.58 26.51
C LEU A 532 -4.40 -6.24 27.74
N THR A 533 -5.25 -5.21 27.63
CA THR A 533 -6.23 -4.87 28.69
C THR A 533 -7.22 -6.01 28.89
N THR A 534 -7.85 -6.47 27.81
CA THR A 534 -8.92 -7.48 27.82
C THR A 534 -8.47 -8.83 28.41
N PHE A 535 -7.24 -9.23 28.07
CA PHE A 535 -6.65 -10.48 28.54
C PHE A 535 -5.71 -10.30 29.74
N GLY A 536 -5.59 -9.10 30.29
CA GLY A 536 -4.87 -8.80 31.53
C GLY A 536 -5.56 -9.34 32.79
N PRO A 537 -5.10 -8.95 33.98
CA PRO A 537 -5.56 -9.52 35.26
C PRO A 537 -6.99 -9.13 35.62
N HIS A 538 -7.65 -8.28 34.83
CA HIS A 538 -9.02 -7.83 35.04
C HIS A 538 -9.87 -7.97 33.76
N PRO A 539 -10.81 -8.91 33.68
CA PRO A 539 -12.06 -8.72 32.94
C PRO A 539 -13.14 -8.14 33.89
N PRO A 540 -14.21 -7.50 33.36
CA PRO A 540 -15.23 -6.84 34.18
C PRO A 540 -15.86 -7.80 35.20
N THR A 541 -16.06 -7.29 36.41
CA THR A 541 -17.09 -7.79 37.33
C THR A 541 -18.45 -7.82 36.61
N ARG A 542 -19.18 -8.92 36.80
CA ARG A 542 -20.49 -9.27 36.22
C ARG A 542 -21.49 -8.13 36.07
#